data_AF-A0A0F9D0K9-F1
#
_entry.id   AF-A0A0F9D0K9-F1
#
_cell.length_a   1.000
_cell.length_b   1.000
_cell.length_c   1.000
_cell.angle_alpha   90.00
_cell.angle_beta   90.00
_cell.angle_gamma   90.00
#
_symmetry.space_group_name_H-M   'P 1'
#
loop_
_entity.id
_entity.type
_entity.pdbx_description
1 polymer ?
#
loop_
_entity_poly.entity_id
_entity_poly.type
_entity_poly.pdbx_seq_one_letter_code
_entity_poly.pdbx_strand_id
1 'polypeptide(L)'
;MSHFLMFDGTRLARTMFVDEIKPREDPVEIDGIIVGVDKELVKLVEAMNKFPGIRTIETCAGHGNKAPAIWFQPDSIEDLPALLYWFDRCHSGCHWPVHIYTDCSADHVTWMVKAMIKGDEAYQEADKIAECMEECLDDATKTD
;
A
#
# COMPACT_ATOMS: atom_id res chain seq x y z
N MET A 1 -7.80 47.85 -15.81
CA MET A 1 -6.91 46.87 -16.45
C MET A 1 -7.33 45.50 -15.99
N SER A 2 -7.52 44.61 -16.96
CA SER A 2 -8.18 43.30 -16.84
C SER A 2 -7.23 42.19 -16.43
N HIS A 3 -7.82 41.03 -16.07
CA HIS A 3 -7.27 39.71 -15.70
C HIS A 3 -6.97 39.54 -14.19
N PHE A 4 -7.45 38.50 -13.49
CA PHE A 4 -7.24 37.08 -13.79
C PHE A 4 -8.26 36.13 -13.09
N LEU A 5 -8.71 35.12 -13.84
CA LEU A 5 -9.23 33.78 -13.52
C LEU A 5 -10.12 33.53 -12.28
N MET A 6 -11.41 33.27 -12.55
CA MET A 6 -12.26 32.42 -11.72
C MET A 6 -11.88 30.95 -11.93
N PHE A 7 -11.50 30.26 -10.86
CA PHE A 7 -11.58 28.80 -10.77
C PHE A 7 -12.89 28.46 -10.05
N ASP A 8 -13.90 28.11 -10.83
CA ASP A 8 -15.09 27.40 -10.38
C ASP A 8 -14.75 25.90 -10.28
N GLY A 9 -15.20 25.25 -9.21
CA GLY A 9 -14.97 23.83 -8.97
C GLY A 9 -14.36 23.49 -7.62
N THR A 10 -14.98 23.95 -6.53
CA THR A 10 -14.82 23.29 -5.23
C THR A 10 -15.35 21.86 -5.35
N ARG A 11 -14.49 20.90 -5.70
CA ARG A 11 -14.70 19.50 -5.35
C ARG A 11 -14.64 19.42 -3.84
N LEU A 12 -15.81 19.46 -3.20
CA LEU A 12 -15.98 18.95 -1.85
C LEU A 12 -15.51 17.50 -1.87
N ALA A 13 -14.28 17.24 -1.42
CA ALA A 13 -13.89 15.92 -1.00
C ALA A 13 -14.86 15.55 0.12
N ARG A 14 -15.86 14.72 -0.19
CA ARG A 14 -16.65 14.07 0.85
C ARG A 14 -15.69 13.16 1.58
N THR A 15 -15.26 13.58 2.76
CA THR A 15 -14.70 12.67 3.75
C THR A 15 -15.78 11.65 4.06
N MET A 16 -15.67 10.46 3.48
CA MET A 16 -16.48 9.33 3.89
C MET A 16 -15.74 8.67 5.05
N PHE A 17 -16.31 8.79 6.25
CA PHE A 17 -15.89 7.98 7.38
C PHE A 17 -16.36 6.54 7.07
N VAL A 18 -15.40 5.65 6.84
CA VAL A 18 -15.67 4.22 6.71
C VAL A 18 -15.49 3.66 8.10
N ASP A 19 -16.56 3.67 8.89
CA ASP A 19 -16.51 3.36 10.32
C ASP A 19 -16.15 1.88 10.58
N GLU A 20 -16.35 0.99 9.61
CA GLU A 20 -15.87 -0.40 9.65
C GLU A 20 -15.59 -0.89 8.22
N ILE A 21 -14.33 -1.24 7.91
CA ILE A 21 -14.03 -1.95 6.68
C ILE A 21 -14.19 -3.44 6.96
N LYS A 22 -15.22 -4.09 6.39
CA LYS A 22 -15.35 -5.54 6.53
C LYS A 22 -14.16 -6.22 5.85
N PRO A 23 -13.40 -7.08 6.54
CA PRO A 23 -12.28 -7.78 5.94
C PRO A 23 -12.76 -8.64 4.77
N ARG A 24 -12.01 -8.63 3.67
CA ARG A 24 -12.11 -9.69 2.66
C ARG A 24 -11.74 -11.02 3.33
N GLU A 25 -12.27 -12.14 2.82
CA GLU A 25 -11.82 -13.47 3.26
C GLU A 25 -10.28 -13.52 3.21
N ASP A 26 -9.68 -14.06 4.28
CA ASP A 26 -8.23 -14.07 4.47
C ASP A 26 -7.51 -14.57 3.21
N PRO A 27 -6.39 -13.97 2.81
CA PRO A 27 -5.45 -14.66 1.93
C PRO A 27 -5.15 -16.01 2.57
N VAL A 28 -5.31 -17.09 1.80
CA VAL A 28 -5.12 -18.43 2.35
C VAL A 28 -3.62 -18.61 2.61
N GLU A 29 -3.23 -18.53 3.87
CA GLU A 29 -1.89 -18.93 4.31
C GLU A 29 -1.85 -20.47 4.33
N ILE A 30 -1.05 -21.05 3.44
CA ILE A 30 -0.83 -22.50 3.39
C ILE A 30 0.63 -22.74 3.72
N ASP A 31 0.90 -23.40 4.85
CA ASP A 31 2.26 -23.76 5.29
C ASP A 31 3.23 -22.56 5.41
N GLY A 32 2.76 -21.39 5.84
CA GLY A 32 3.57 -20.16 5.94
C GLY A 32 3.76 -19.41 4.62
N ILE A 33 3.07 -19.84 3.55
CA ILE A 33 3.08 -19.19 2.25
C ILE A 33 1.75 -18.45 2.07
N ILE A 34 1.83 -17.14 1.83
CA ILE A 34 0.67 -16.34 1.43
C ILE A 34 0.35 -16.68 -0.02
N VAL A 35 -0.67 -17.50 -0.24
CA VAL A 35 -1.12 -17.87 -1.60
C VAL A 35 -1.64 -16.62 -2.31
N GLY A 36 -1.08 -16.31 -3.49
CA GLY A 36 -1.41 -15.10 -4.25
C GLY A 36 -0.39 -13.96 -4.15
N VAL A 37 0.77 -14.23 -3.54
CA VAL A 37 1.92 -13.30 -3.52
C VAL A 37 2.99 -13.76 -4.52
N ASP A 38 3.45 -12.83 -5.34
CA ASP A 38 4.55 -13.02 -6.29
C ASP A 38 5.89 -13.03 -5.54
N LYS A 39 6.77 -13.96 -5.90
CA LYS A 39 8.08 -14.15 -5.24
C LYS A 39 8.92 -12.87 -5.19
N GLU A 40 8.78 -12.00 -6.19
CA GLU A 40 9.50 -10.74 -6.30
C GLU A 40 9.05 -9.68 -5.27
N LEU A 41 7.89 -9.88 -4.64
CA LEU A 41 7.28 -8.95 -3.71
C LEU A 41 7.16 -9.50 -2.28
N VAL A 42 7.58 -10.75 -2.05
CA VAL A 42 7.45 -11.45 -0.77
C VAL A 42 8.02 -10.63 0.40
N LYS A 43 9.24 -10.10 0.27
CA LYS A 43 9.87 -9.34 1.37
C LYS A 43 9.07 -8.09 1.75
N LEU A 44 8.58 -7.36 0.74
CA LEU A 44 7.76 -6.17 0.98
C LEU A 44 6.43 -6.56 1.62
N VAL A 45 5.79 -7.63 1.16
CA VAL A 45 4.55 -8.13 1.76
C VAL A 45 4.75 -8.57 3.21
N GLU A 46 5.83 -9.30 3.50
CA GLU A 46 6.18 -9.70 4.88
C GLU A 46 6.37 -8.49 5.78
N ALA A 47 7.11 -7.47 5.32
CA ALA A 47 7.31 -6.23 6.06
C ALA A 47 5.99 -5.46 6.26
N MET A 48 5.15 -5.36 5.23
CA MET A 48 3.84 -4.70 5.30
C MET A 48 2.91 -5.38 6.32
N ASN A 49 2.87 -6.71 6.35
CA ASN A 49 1.99 -7.46 7.24
C ASN A 49 2.45 -7.45 8.72
N LYS A 50 3.64 -6.91 9.02
CA LYS A 50 4.07 -6.66 10.41
C LYS A 50 3.45 -5.40 11.01
N PHE A 51 2.91 -4.49 10.19
CA PHE A 51 2.22 -3.32 10.69
C PHE A 51 0.86 -3.73 11.29
N PRO A 52 0.56 -3.34 12.54
CA PRO A 52 -0.73 -3.64 13.17
C PRO A 52 -1.89 -3.16 12.30
N GLY A 53 -2.92 -4.01 12.16
CA GLY A 53 -4.11 -3.70 11.38
C GLY A 53 -3.90 -3.69 9.87
N ILE A 54 -2.72 -4.04 9.34
CA ILE A 54 -2.48 -4.12 7.88
C ILE A 54 -2.48 -5.58 7.43
N ARG A 55 -3.18 -5.85 6.33
CA ARG A 55 -3.23 -7.17 5.70
C ARG A 55 -3.10 -7.08 4.19
N THR A 56 -2.11 -7.74 3.61
CA THR A 56 -2.01 -7.93 2.16
C THR A 56 -3.08 -8.91 1.67
N ILE A 57 -3.74 -8.60 0.56
CA ILE A 57 -4.76 -9.44 -0.10
C ILE A 57 -4.14 -10.28 -1.22
N GLU A 58 -3.45 -9.61 -2.14
CA GLU A 58 -2.84 -10.23 -3.32
C GLU A 58 -1.76 -9.32 -3.90
N THR A 59 -0.94 -9.85 -4.80
CA THR A 59 0.03 -9.05 -5.56
C THR A 59 -0.04 -9.32 -7.06
N CYS A 60 0.59 -8.44 -7.81
CA CYS A 60 0.93 -8.67 -9.20
C CYS A 60 2.34 -8.14 -9.42
N ALA A 61 3.28 -9.01 -9.80
CA ALA A 61 4.65 -8.61 -10.15
C ALA A 61 4.71 -7.81 -11.46
N GLY A 62 3.62 -7.77 -12.24
CA GLY A 62 3.59 -7.09 -13.53
C GLY A 62 4.40 -7.78 -14.63
N HIS A 63 5.03 -8.92 -14.32
CA HIS A 63 5.77 -9.81 -15.24
C HIS A 63 6.71 -9.05 -16.18
N GLY A 64 7.45 -8.08 -15.64
CA GLY A 64 8.43 -7.25 -16.37
C GLY A 64 7.86 -6.18 -17.32
N ASN A 65 6.57 -6.25 -17.66
CA ASN A 65 5.95 -5.37 -18.66
C ASN A 65 5.01 -4.31 -18.03
N LYS A 66 4.65 -4.52 -16.78
CA LYS A 66 3.81 -3.63 -15.98
C LYS A 66 4.50 -3.34 -14.65
N ALA A 67 4.09 -2.24 -14.03
CA ALA A 67 4.55 -1.91 -12.70
C ALA A 67 3.91 -2.88 -11.70
N PRO A 68 4.69 -3.45 -10.75
CA PRO A 68 4.14 -4.30 -9.73
C PRO A 68 3.16 -3.54 -8.83
N ALA A 69 2.21 -4.27 -8.26
CA ALA A 69 1.20 -3.75 -7.36
C ALA A 69 0.92 -4.75 -6.23
N ILE A 70 0.58 -4.22 -5.06
CA ILE A 70 0.19 -4.97 -3.88
C ILE A 70 -1.16 -4.42 -3.44
N TRP A 71 -2.14 -5.29 -3.31
CA TRP A 71 -3.45 -4.98 -2.77
C TRP A 71 -3.48 -5.34 -1.30
N PHE A 72 -4.04 -4.48 -0.48
CA PHE A 72 -4.07 -4.66 0.96
C PHE A 72 -5.35 -4.09 1.57
N GLN A 73 -5.55 -4.41 2.84
CA GLN A 73 -6.70 -4.04 3.64
C GLN A 73 -6.20 -3.56 5.01
N PRO A 74 -6.45 -2.30 5.40
CA PRO A 74 -6.35 -1.90 6.79
C PRO A 74 -7.62 -2.31 7.57
N ASP A 75 -7.49 -2.61 8.86
CA ASP A 75 -8.62 -2.83 9.78
C ASP A 75 -9.36 -1.51 10.05
N SER A 76 -8.59 -0.41 10.16
CA SER A 76 -9.10 0.94 10.35
C SER A 76 -8.27 1.99 9.58
N ILE A 77 -8.81 3.19 9.38
CA ILE A 77 -8.07 4.27 8.70
C ILE A 77 -6.84 4.69 9.52
N GLU A 78 -6.91 4.53 10.84
CA GLU A 78 -5.89 4.85 11.82
C GLU A 78 -4.63 3.98 11.70
N ASP A 79 -4.74 2.80 11.07
CA ASP A 79 -3.61 1.88 10.87
C ASP A 79 -2.74 2.27 9.66
N LEU A 80 -3.26 3.11 8.77
CA LEU A 80 -2.60 3.50 7.52
C LEU A 80 -1.36 4.38 7.69
N PRO A 81 -1.32 5.43 8.56
CA PRO A 81 -0.22 6.39 8.56
C PRO A 81 1.16 5.76 8.73
N ALA A 82 1.28 4.75 9.60
CA ALA A 82 2.54 4.06 9.84
C ALA A 82 3.04 3.30 8.59
N LEU A 83 2.13 2.65 7.87
CA LEU A 83 2.45 1.98 6.61
C LEU A 83 2.77 2.99 5.50
N LEU A 84 1.90 3.98 5.29
CA LEU A 84 1.99 4.95 4.19
C LEU A 84 3.25 5.80 4.25
N TYR A 85 3.78 6.03 5.45
CA TYR A 85 5.03 6.74 5.70
C TYR A 85 6.18 6.19 4.82
N TRP A 86 6.29 4.87 4.67
CA TRP A 86 7.40 4.22 3.97
C TRP A 86 7.31 4.24 2.45
N PHE A 87 6.12 4.49 1.91
CA PHE A 87 5.90 4.61 0.47
C PHE A 87 6.17 6.02 -0.07
N ASP A 88 6.52 6.97 0.80
CA ASP A 88 7.02 8.28 0.42
C ASP A 88 8.54 8.26 0.20
N ARG A 89 8.99 9.01 -0.81
CA ARG A 89 10.40 9.15 -1.19
C ARG A 89 11.26 9.61 -0.04
N CYS A 90 10.75 10.43 0.87
CA CYS A 90 11.56 10.96 1.96
C CYS A 90 12.00 9.91 2.99
N HIS A 91 11.36 8.73 3.05
CA HIS A 91 11.63 7.74 4.09
C HIS A 91 12.30 6.46 3.57
N SER A 92 11.91 5.98 2.38
CA SER A 92 12.56 4.82 1.74
C SER A 92 13.50 5.22 0.59
N GLY A 93 13.48 6.49 0.16
CA GLY A 93 14.12 6.93 -1.08
C GLY A 93 13.39 6.46 -2.35
N CYS A 94 12.27 5.73 -2.22
CA CYS A 94 11.44 5.21 -3.29
C CYS A 94 10.03 5.79 -3.16
N HIS A 95 9.29 5.92 -4.26
CA HIS A 95 7.92 6.43 -4.21
C HIS A 95 6.94 5.52 -4.91
N TRP A 96 6.05 4.92 -4.13
CA TRP A 96 4.99 4.04 -4.62
C TRP A 96 3.63 4.62 -4.20
N PRO A 97 2.86 5.25 -5.10
CA PRO A 97 1.57 5.81 -4.72
C PRO A 97 0.60 4.73 -4.23
N VAL A 98 -0.17 5.09 -3.21
CA VAL A 98 -1.31 4.30 -2.75
C VAL A 98 -2.58 4.84 -3.40
N HIS A 99 -3.28 3.94 -4.07
CA HIS A 99 -4.55 4.18 -4.74
C HIS A 99 -5.68 3.55 -3.93
N ILE A 100 -6.77 4.29 -3.85
CA ILE A 100 -8.01 3.87 -3.21
C ILE A 100 -9.07 3.83 -4.30
N TYR A 101 -9.76 2.71 -4.44
CA TYR A 101 -10.86 2.61 -5.38
C TYR A 101 -12.01 1.80 -4.80
N THR A 102 -13.20 2.11 -5.28
CA THR A 102 -14.42 1.33 -5.09
C THR A 102 -14.85 0.81 -6.44
N ASP A 103 -15.56 -0.31 -6.48
CA ASP A 103 -16.19 -0.75 -7.71
C ASP A 103 -17.47 0.06 -8.02
N CYS A 104 -18.14 -0.27 -9.13
CA CYS A 104 -19.39 0.38 -9.53
C CYS A 104 -20.60 0.01 -8.64
N SER A 105 -20.47 -1.02 -7.80
CA SER A 105 -21.44 -1.36 -6.76
C SER A 105 -21.28 -0.52 -5.50
N ALA A 106 -20.23 0.32 -5.42
CA ALA A 106 -19.77 0.91 -4.17
C ALA A 106 -19.50 -0.16 -3.09
N ASP A 107 -19.16 -1.38 -3.54
CA ASP A 107 -18.78 -2.47 -2.67
C ASP A 107 -17.29 -2.32 -2.31
N HIS A 108 -16.99 -2.58 -1.03
CA HIS A 108 -15.69 -2.54 -0.33
C HIS A 108 -14.55 -1.68 -0.91
N VAL A 109 -14.04 -0.75 -0.09
CA VAL A 109 -12.85 0.04 -0.43
C VAL A 109 -11.65 -0.88 -0.60
N THR A 110 -11.01 -0.82 -1.77
CA THR A 110 -9.77 -1.56 -2.03
C THR A 110 -8.58 -0.62 -2.03
N TRP A 111 -7.54 -1.00 -1.31
CA TRP A 111 -6.28 -0.26 -1.23
C TRP A 111 -5.22 -0.97 -2.08
N MET A 112 -4.50 -0.20 -2.87
CA MET A 112 -3.46 -0.72 -3.74
C MET A 112 -2.26 0.19 -3.69
N VAL A 113 -1.12 -0.33 -3.28
CA VAL A 113 0.17 0.34 -3.51
C VAL A 113 0.74 -0.16 -4.82
N LYS A 114 1.29 0.76 -5.63
CA LYS A 114 1.79 0.42 -6.96
C LYS A 114 3.09 1.14 -7.27
N ALA A 115 4.03 0.42 -7.86
CA ALA A 115 5.29 1.01 -8.30
C ALA A 115 5.06 2.05 -9.41
N MET A 116 5.94 3.05 -9.45
CA MET A 116 5.98 4.03 -10.54
C MET A 116 6.77 3.51 -11.75
N ILE A 117 7.61 2.50 -11.53
CA ILE A 117 8.51 1.90 -12.51
C ILE A 117 8.18 0.41 -12.71
N LYS A 118 8.88 -0.26 -13.63
CA LYS A 118 8.57 -1.63 -14.06
C LYS A 118 9.82 -2.50 -14.05
N GLY A 119 9.61 -3.82 -14.04
CA GLY A 119 10.69 -4.80 -14.15
C GLY A 119 11.60 -4.80 -12.94
N ASP A 120 12.84 -5.24 -13.13
CA ASP A 120 13.77 -5.54 -12.03
C ASP A 120 14.06 -4.34 -11.13
N GLU A 121 14.07 -3.12 -11.70
CA GLU A 121 14.25 -1.89 -10.92
C GLU A 121 13.10 -1.69 -9.92
N ALA A 122 11.86 -2.04 -10.28
CA ALA A 122 10.73 -1.99 -9.36
C ALA A 122 10.90 -3.00 -8.21
N TYR A 123 11.41 -4.20 -8.48
CA TYR A 123 11.64 -5.19 -7.43
C TYR A 123 12.77 -4.77 -6.48
N GLN A 124 13.79 -4.07 -7.00
CA GLN A 124 14.82 -3.45 -6.16
C GLN A 124 14.26 -2.34 -5.26
N GLU A 125 13.35 -1.50 -5.78
CA GLU A 125 12.64 -0.53 -4.93
C GLU A 125 11.79 -1.23 -3.85
N ALA A 126 11.11 -2.34 -4.20
CA ALA A 126 10.31 -3.09 -3.26
C ALA A 126 11.16 -3.66 -2.10
N ASP A 127 12.29 -4.29 -2.42
CA ASP A 127 13.25 -4.79 -1.44
C ASP A 127 13.76 -3.67 -0.54
N LYS A 128 14.10 -2.51 -1.12
CA LYS A 128 14.59 -1.36 -0.35
C LYS A 128 13.54 -0.78 0.60
N ILE A 129 12.28 -0.67 0.16
CA ILE A 129 11.19 -0.22 1.02
C ILE A 129 11.00 -1.20 2.18
N ALA A 130 11.05 -2.50 1.91
CA ALA A 130 10.95 -3.55 2.92
C ALA A 130 12.07 -3.43 3.96
N GLU A 131 13.33 -3.29 3.53
CA GLU A 131 14.48 -3.09 4.42
C GLU A 131 14.28 -1.88 5.34
N CYS A 132 13.82 -0.74 4.82
CA CYS A 132 13.54 0.44 5.65
C CYS A 132 12.42 0.22 6.67
N MET A 133 11.37 -0.53 6.32
CA MET A 133 10.30 -0.89 7.26
C MET A 133 10.84 -1.78 8.39
N GLU A 134 11.62 -2.80 8.06
CA GLU A 134 12.17 -3.77 9.01
C GLU A 134 13.14 -3.13 10.00
N GLU A 135 14.07 -2.28 9.52
CA GLU A 135 15.00 -1.56 10.39
C GLU A 135 14.27 -0.74 11.48
N CYS A 136 13.16 -0.10 11.12
CA CYS A 136 12.38 0.67 12.08
C CYS A 136 11.62 -0.21 13.09
N LEU A 137 11.06 -1.34 12.64
CA LEU A 137 10.31 -2.25 13.50
C LEU A 137 11.24 -2.97 14.50
N ASP A 138 12.44 -3.35 14.06
CA ASP A 138 13.45 -3.97 14.91
C ASP A 138 13.99 -3.02 15.99
N ASP A 139 14.09 -1.73 15.70
CA ASP A 139 14.52 -0.74 16.70
C ASP A 139 13.43 -0.42 17.72
N ALA A 140 12.16 -0.48 17.33
CA ALA A 140 11.03 -0.36 18.26
C ALA A 140 10.97 -1.50 19.28
N THR A 141 11.35 -2.72 18.89
CA THR A 141 11.33 -3.89 19.79
C THR A 141 12.54 -3.99 20.73
N LYS A 142 13.62 -3.23 20.49
CA LYS A 142 14.82 -3.19 21.35
C LYS A 142 14.72 -2.18 22.50
N THR A 143 13.64 -1.40 22.56
CA THR A 143 13.46 -0.36 23.59
C THR A 143 12.51 -0.75 24.73
N ASP A 144 12.02 -1.99 24.74
CA ASP A 144 11.31 -2.64 25.85
C ASP A 144 12.23 -3.50 26.73
#